data_AF-A0A2Z4MIZ7-F1
#
_entry.id   AF-A0A2Z4MIZ7-F1
#
_cell.length_a   1.000
_cell.length_b   1.000
_cell.length_c   1.000
_cell.angle_alpha   90.00
_cell.angle_beta   90.00
_cell.angle_gamma   90.00
#
_symmetry.space_group_name_H-M   'P 1'
#
loop_
_entity.id
_entity.type
_entity.pdbx_description
1 polymer ?
#
loop_
_entity_poly.entity_id
_entity_poly.type
_entity_poly.pdbx_seq_one_letter_code
_entity_poly.pdbx_strand_id
1 'polypeptide(L)'
;METHLTLNFLSAYVHHHKYYLEAWRAKGLSWNWGAALFGVAWFAYRKMYGWATVIYLVNLFVGFALGALAFDDATFNEVYILFALFQRALFGLTGNFLYYVSAVRKIKKAYSNNALLDLEETRTLGGVSVRGVVVVVLVNIGFSLLDLLLT
;
A
#
# COMPACT_ATOMS: atom_id res chain seq x y z
N MET A 1 19.93 -2.01 -17.39
CA MET A 1 18.62 -2.40 -17.96
C MET A 1 18.19 -1.28 -18.88
N GLU A 2 18.12 -1.54 -20.19
CA GLU A 2 17.70 -0.54 -21.16
C GLU A 2 16.31 0.02 -20.81
N THR A 3 16.08 1.29 -21.12
CA THR A 3 14.84 2.01 -20.78
C THR A 3 13.60 1.32 -21.37
N HIS A 4 13.72 0.74 -22.56
CA HIS A 4 12.66 -0.04 -23.21
C HIS A 4 12.38 -1.36 -22.50
N LEU A 5 13.42 -2.08 -22.07
CA LEU A 5 13.28 -3.33 -21.32
C LEU A 5 12.50 -3.09 -20.01
N THR A 6 12.76 -1.96 -19.36
CA THR A 6 12.07 -1.56 -18.12
C THR A 6 10.57 -1.33 -18.31
N LEU A 7 10.15 -0.74 -19.42
CA LEU A 7 8.74 -0.46 -19.69
C LEU A 7 7.93 -1.74 -19.93
N ASN A 8 8.49 -2.74 -20.62
CA ASN A 8 7.82 -4.02 -20.86
C ASN A 8 7.60 -4.78 -19.56
N PHE A 9 8.61 -4.85 -18.70
CA PHE A 9 8.49 -5.49 -17.39
C PHE A 9 7.52 -4.75 -16.47
N LEU A 10 7.53 -3.42 -16.44
CA LEU A 10 6.55 -2.64 -15.68
C LEU A 10 5.12 -2.85 -16.19
N SER A 11 4.94 -2.92 -17.52
CA SER A 11 3.66 -3.22 -18.17
C SER A 11 3.15 -4.62 -17.80
N ALA A 12 4.02 -5.63 -17.84
CA ALA A 12 3.71 -6.98 -17.40
C ALA A 12 3.34 -7.02 -15.90
N TYR A 13 4.08 -6.32 -15.04
CA TYR A 13 3.85 -6.29 -13.60
C TYR A 13 2.45 -5.74 -13.22
N VAL A 14 1.94 -4.78 -13.98
CA VAL A 14 0.57 -4.23 -13.78
C VAL A 14 -0.47 -4.85 -14.70
N HIS A 15 -0.16 -5.97 -15.36
CA HIS A 15 -1.05 -6.65 -16.31
C HIS A 15 -1.62 -5.72 -17.39
N HIS A 16 -0.77 -4.84 -17.93
CA HIS A 16 -1.10 -3.85 -18.97
C HIS A 16 -2.18 -2.83 -18.57
N HIS A 17 -2.41 -2.63 -17.28
CA HIS A 17 -3.42 -1.72 -16.79
C HIS A 17 -3.05 -0.25 -17.07
N LYS A 18 -3.70 0.35 -18.09
CA LYS A 18 -3.40 1.68 -18.64
C LYS A 18 -3.25 2.78 -17.60
N TYR A 19 -4.19 2.84 -16.65
CA TYR A 19 -4.17 3.82 -15.55
C TYR A 19 -2.79 3.93 -14.84
N TYR A 20 -2.16 2.80 -14.49
CA TYR A 20 -0.87 2.82 -13.79
C TYR A 20 0.26 3.23 -14.72
N LEU A 21 0.22 2.80 -15.98
CA LEU A 21 1.25 3.15 -16.96
C LEU A 21 1.24 4.64 -17.29
N GLU A 22 0.06 5.25 -17.42
CA GLU A 22 -0.09 6.69 -17.61
C GLU A 22 0.37 7.46 -16.37
N ALA A 23 -0.08 7.04 -15.18
CA ALA A 23 0.34 7.62 -13.91
C ALA A 23 1.87 7.60 -13.72
N TRP A 24 2.53 6.50 -14.11
CA TRP A 24 3.98 6.36 -13.99
C TRP A 24 4.76 7.12 -15.07
N ARG A 25 4.18 7.30 -16.26
CA ARG A 25 4.78 8.12 -17.33
C ARG A 25 4.78 9.60 -17.00
N ALA A 26 3.79 10.08 -16.24
CA ALA A 26 3.71 11.47 -15.82
C ALA A 26 4.82 11.92 -14.84
N LYS A 27 5.72 11.01 -14.42
CA LYS A 27 6.90 11.28 -13.56
C LYS A 27 6.58 12.07 -12.27
N GLY A 28 5.35 12.00 -11.76
CA GLY A 28 4.89 12.80 -10.63
C GLY A 28 3.90 12.09 -9.71
N LEU A 29 3.48 12.80 -8.66
CA LEU A 29 2.36 12.42 -7.80
C LEU A 29 1.08 12.47 -8.63
N SER A 30 0.31 11.39 -8.61
CA SER A 30 -0.99 11.31 -9.27
C SER A 30 -1.99 10.72 -8.29
N TRP A 31 -3.19 11.29 -8.27
CA TRP A 31 -4.21 10.89 -7.32
C TRP A 31 -4.64 9.43 -7.53
N ASN A 32 -4.57 8.65 -6.45
CA ASN A 32 -4.95 7.25 -6.41
C ASN A 32 -6.11 7.04 -5.44
N TRP A 33 -7.30 6.91 -6.01
CA TRP A 33 -8.52 6.64 -5.25
C TRP A 33 -8.47 5.36 -4.43
N GLY A 34 -7.84 4.31 -4.97
CA GLY A 34 -7.71 3.04 -4.26
C GLY A 34 -6.91 3.19 -2.97
N ALA A 35 -5.77 3.86 -3.03
CA ALA A 35 -4.92 4.14 -1.89
C ALA A 35 -5.59 5.09 -0.89
N ALA A 36 -6.25 6.14 -1.38
CA ALA A 36 -6.95 7.12 -0.55
C ALA A 36 -8.11 6.51 0.24
N LEU A 37 -8.94 5.67 -0.39
CA LEU A 37 -10.16 5.15 0.22
C LEU A 37 -9.92 3.87 1.04
N PHE A 38 -9.03 2.99 0.57
CA PHE A 38 -8.84 1.67 1.17
C PHE A 38 -7.53 1.52 1.95
N GLY A 39 -6.67 2.55 1.97
CA GLY A 39 -5.47 2.61 2.80
C GLY A 39 -4.65 1.31 2.77
N VAL A 40 -4.36 0.75 3.94
CA VAL A 40 -3.62 -0.51 4.13
C VAL A 40 -4.13 -1.63 3.22
N ALA A 41 -5.45 -1.79 3.06
CA ALA A 41 -6.04 -2.84 2.26
C ALA A 41 -5.64 -2.71 0.78
N TRP A 42 -5.53 -1.49 0.25
CA TRP A 42 -5.04 -1.27 -1.11
C TRP A 42 -3.56 -1.64 -1.27
N PHE A 43 -2.72 -1.27 -0.29
CA PHE A 43 -1.30 -1.65 -0.31
C PHE A 43 -1.14 -3.18 -0.25
N ALA A 44 -1.90 -3.87 0.60
CA ALA A 44 -1.91 -5.33 0.66
C ALA A 44 -2.45 -5.96 -0.64
N TYR A 45 -3.54 -5.41 -1.18
CA TYR A 45 -4.12 -5.83 -2.45
C TYR A 45 -3.11 -5.77 -3.59
N ARG A 46 -2.29 -4.71 -3.68
CA ARG A 46 -1.21 -4.56 -4.68
C ARG A 46 0.08 -5.31 -4.36
N LYS A 47 0.02 -6.26 -3.42
CA LYS A 47 1.15 -7.06 -2.92
C LYS A 47 2.30 -6.20 -2.37
N MET A 48 2.02 -5.00 -1.89
CA MET A 48 2.99 -4.12 -1.24
C MET A 48 3.01 -4.37 0.28
N TYR A 49 3.24 -5.63 0.67
CA TYR A 49 3.10 -6.05 2.07
C TYR A 49 4.01 -5.28 3.04
N GLY A 50 5.24 -4.95 2.63
CA GLY A 50 6.12 -4.12 3.46
C GLY A 50 5.53 -2.74 3.77
N TRP A 51 4.94 -2.06 2.77
CA TRP A 51 4.25 -0.79 3.00
C TRP A 51 2.99 -0.97 3.84
N ALA A 52 2.20 -2.03 3.57
CA ALA A 52 1.02 -2.34 4.37
C ALA A 52 1.37 -2.54 5.85
N THR A 53 2.44 -3.29 6.16
CA THR A 53 2.94 -3.50 7.52
C THR A 53 3.39 -2.19 8.17
N VAL A 54 4.20 -1.37 7.47
CA VAL A 54 4.66 -0.09 8.01
C VAL A 54 3.49 0.83 8.35
N ILE A 55 2.51 0.96 7.45
CA ILE A 55 1.32 1.78 7.70
C ILE A 55 0.53 1.24 8.89
N TYR A 56 0.40 -0.09 9.02
CA TYR A 56 -0.27 -0.72 10.15
C TYR A 56 0.41 -0.37 11.48
N LEU A 57 1.74 -0.51 11.53
CA LEU A 57 2.52 -0.20 12.73
C LEU A 57 2.44 1.28 13.10
N VAL A 58 2.44 2.18 12.11
CA VAL A 58 2.24 3.61 12.34
C VAL A 58 0.86 3.88 12.93
N ASN A 59 -0.21 3.24 12.44
CA ASN A 59 -1.55 3.40 13.00
C ASN A 59 -1.63 2.90 14.45
N LEU A 60 -1.05 1.74 14.74
CA LEU A 60 -0.98 1.21 16.11
C LEU A 60 -0.21 2.14 17.04
N PHE A 61 0.95 2.63 16.58
CA PHE A 61 1.77 3.55 17.36
C PHE A 61 1.03 4.87 17.65
N VAL A 62 0.37 5.45 16.65
CA VAL A 62 -0.41 6.69 16.82
C VAL A 62 -1.58 6.46 17.77
N GLY A 63 -2.34 5.37 17.63
CA GLY A 63 -3.41 5.03 18.55
C GLY A 63 -2.93 4.89 19.99
N PHE A 64 -1.83 4.15 20.20
CA PHE A 64 -1.21 4.00 21.52
C PHE A 64 -0.71 5.34 22.08
N ALA A 65 -0.02 6.15 21.27
CA ALA A 65 0.51 7.43 21.69
C ALA A 65 -0.60 8.40 22.09
N LEU A 66 -1.69 8.47 21.32
CA LEU A 66 -2.85 9.29 21.65
C LEU A 66 -3.54 8.82 22.94
N GLY A 67 -3.69 7.50 23.15
CA GLY A 67 -4.24 6.96 24.39
C GLY A 67 -3.36 7.25 25.62
N ALA A 68 -2.04 7.22 25.46
CA ALA A 68 -1.09 7.55 26.52
C ALA A 68 -1.10 9.03 26.94
N LEU A 69 -1.60 9.93 26.09
CA LEU A 69 -1.72 11.35 26.40
C LEU A 69 -2.92 11.68 27.32
N ALA A 70 -3.72 10.66 27.70
CA ALA A 70 -4.88 10.79 28.58
C ALA A 70 -5.89 11.87 28.13
N PHE A 71 -6.07 12.01 26.81
CA PHE A 71 -7.14 12.83 26.26
C PHE A 71 -8.51 12.28 26.63
N ASP A 72 -9.49 13.17 26.77
CA ASP A 72 -10.89 12.73 26.78
C ASP A 72 -11.28 12.12 25.43
N ASP A 73 -12.34 11.32 25.44
CA ASP A 73 -12.79 10.58 24.25
C ASP A 73 -13.12 11.50 23.07
N ALA A 74 -13.62 12.71 23.32
CA ALA A 74 -13.98 13.66 22.27
C ALA A 74 -12.72 14.16 21.56
N THR A 75 -11.74 14.65 22.32
CA THR A 75 -10.46 15.16 21.82
C THR A 75 -9.67 14.06 21.12
N PHE A 76 -9.63 12.85 21.70
CA PHE A 76 -9.00 11.68 21.06
C PHE A 76 -9.59 11.43 19.66
N ASN A 77 -10.93 11.38 19.57
CA ASN A 77 -11.62 11.11 18.31
C ASN A 77 -11.41 12.21 17.26
N GLU A 78 -11.44 13.48 17.65
CA GLU A 78 -11.18 14.60 16.74
C GLU A 78 -9.77 14.52 16.13
N VAL A 79 -8.75 14.33 16.97
CA VAL A 79 -7.36 14.20 16.53
C VAL A 79 -7.19 12.98 15.63
N TYR A 80 -7.80 11.85 16.00
CA TYR A 80 -7.73 10.62 15.21
C TYR A 80 -8.40 10.76 13.84
N ILE A 81 -9.55 11.44 13.75
CA ILE A 81 -10.23 11.74 12.49
C ILE A 81 -9.35 12.62 11.59
N LEU A 82 -8.75 13.68 12.14
CA LEU A 82 -7.85 14.55 11.38
C LEU A 82 -6.64 13.78 10.85
N PHE A 83 -6.04 12.92 11.68
CA PHE A 83 -4.96 12.04 11.27
C PHE A 83 -5.38 11.09 10.14
N ALA A 84 -6.57 10.48 10.26
CA ALA A 84 -7.11 9.60 9.22
C ALA A 84 -7.35 10.34 7.90
N LEU A 85 -7.91 11.55 7.93
CA LEU A 85 -8.11 12.39 6.73
C LEU A 85 -6.77 12.77 6.09
N PHE A 86 -5.78 13.16 6.89
CA PHE A 86 -4.43 13.43 6.43
C PHE A 86 -3.82 12.20 5.74
N GLN A 87 -3.91 11.02 6.36
CA GLN A 87 -3.43 9.78 5.75
C GLN A 87 -4.12 9.46 4.42
N ARG A 88 -5.44 9.64 4.32
CA ARG A 88 -6.19 9.42 3.07
C ARG A 88 -5.67 10.33 1.96
N ALA A 89 -5.45 11.61 2.25
CA ALA A 89 -4.87 12.55 1.28
C ALA A 89 -3.43 12.16 0.91
N LEU A 90 -2.60 11.83 1.90
CA LEU A 90 -1.21 11.42 1.70
C LEU A 90 -1.11 10.16 0.83
N PHE A 91 -1.90 9.13 1.13
CA PHE A 91 -1.94 7.88 0.34
C PHE A 91 -2.53 8.11 -1.04
N GLY A 92 -3.54 8.97 -1.17
CA GLY A 92 -4.08 9.38 -2.45
C GLY A 92 -3.02 10.00 -3.36
N LEU A 93 -2.22 10.93 -2.83
CA LEU A 93 -1.17 11.61 -3.60
C LEU A 93 0.01 10.69 -3.91
N THR A 94 0.42 9.84 -2.96
CA THR A 94 1.68 9.07 -3.04
C THR A 94 1.51 7.64 -3.51
N GLY A 95 0.30 7.08 -3.50
CA GLY A 95 0.04 5.65 -3.73
C GLY A 95 0.58 5.12 -5.05
N ASN A 96 0.38 5.86 -6.15
CA ASN A 96 0.91 5.47 -7.47
C ASN A 96 2.44 5.49 -7.52
N PHE A 97 3.06 6.49 -6.88
CA PHE A 97 4.52 6.61 -6.79
C PHE A 97 5.13 5.47 -5.95
N LEU A 98 4.59 5.21 -4.76
CA LEU A 98 5.04 4.11 -3.90
C LEU A 98 4.88 2.76 -4.59
N TYR A 99 3.81 2.59 -5.38
CA TYR A 99 3.60 1.40 -6.17
C TYR A 99 4.62 1.24 -7.30
N TYR A 100 4.96 2.32 -8.00
CA TYR A 100 6.04 2.34 -8.99
C TYR A 100 7.39 1.93 -8.37
N VAL A 101 7.78 2.58 -7.27
CA VAL A 101 9.06 2.28 -6.60
C VAL A 101 9.12 0.82 -6.15
N SER A 102 8.00 0.30 -5.63
CA SER A 102 7.89 -1.10 -5.21
C SER A 102 8.00 -2.06 -6.40
N ALA A 103 7.36 -1.74 -7.53
CA ALA A 103 7.44 -2.52 -8.76
C ALA A 103 8.88 -2.59 -9.28
N VAL A 104 9.53 -1.43 -9.45
CA VAL A 104 10.92 -1.34 -9.92
C VAL A 104 11.86 -2.13 -9.01
N ARG A 105 11.72 -2.00 -7.69
CA ARG A 105 12.56 -2.73 -6.72
C ARG A 105 12.38 -4.24 -6.84
N LYS A 106 11.14 -4.73 -6.95
CA LYS A 106 10.85 -6.16 -7.08
C LYS A 106 11.36 -6.73 -8.40
N ILE A 107 11.11 -6.05 -9.51
CA ILE A 107 11.59 -6.46 -10.84
C ILE A 107 13.11 -6.50 -10.88
N LYS A 108 13.79 -5.46 -10.39
CA LYS A 108 15.26 -5.42 -10.34
C LYS A 108 15.83 -6.56 -9.49
N LYS A 109 15.23 -6.84 -8.33
CA LYS A 109 15.65 -7.95 -7.45
C LYS A 109 15.40 -9.32 -8.09
N ALA A 110 14.27 -9.49 -8.79
CA ALA A 110 14.00 -10.73 -9.50
C ALA A 110 14.99 -10.95 -10.65
N TYR A 111 15.25 -9.90 -11.44
CA TYR A 111 16.20 -9.94 -12.55
C TYR A 111 17.64 -10.21 -12.08
N SER A 112 18.05 -9.65 -10.94
CA SER A 112 19.37 -9.94 -10.38
C SER A 112 19.52 -11.38 -9.90
N ASN A 113 18.42 -12.03 -9.51
CA ASN A 113 18.40 -13.40 -9.01
C ASN A 113 18.17 -14.43 -10.12
N ASN A 114 17.52 -14.03 -11.21
CA ASN A 114 17.24 -14.86 -12.38
C ASN A 114 17.51 -14.05 -13.66
N ALA A 115 18.66 -14.30 -14.29
CA ALA A 115 19.06 -13.64 -15.54
C ALA A 115 18.13 -13.97 -16.73
N LEU A 116 17.28 -14.99 -16.60
CA LEU A 116 16.28 -15.40 -17.58
C LEU A 116 14.86 -14.96 -17.21
N LEU A 117 14.70 -14.00 -16.28
CA LEU A 117 13.40 -13.47 -15.89
C LEU A 117 12.61 -13.04 -17.14
N ASP A 118 11.48 -13.70 -17.37
CA ASP A 118 10.59 -13.38 -18.48
C ASP A 118 9.41 -12.51 -18.04
N LEU A 119 8.57 -12.14 -19.01
CA LEU A 119 7.41 -11.32 -18.77
C LEU A 119 6.33 -12.07 -17.96
N GLU A 120 6.21 -13.38 -18.10
CA GLU A 120 5.19 -14.17 -17.39
C GLU A 120 5.53 -14.30 -15.92
N GLU A 121 6.77 -14.61 -15.58
CA GLU A 121 7.29 -14.60 -14.22
C GLU A 121 7.11 -13.21 -13.59
N THR A 122 7.35 -12.14 -14.36
CA THR A 122 7.13 -10.76 -13.90
C THR A 122 5.66 -10.45 -13.57
N ARG A 123 4.70 -11.03 -14.31
CA ARG A 123 3.25 -10.90 -13.99
C ARG A 123 2.92 -11.50 -12.64
N THR A 124 3.62 -12.53 -12.19
CA THR A 124 3.40 -13.17 -10.89
C THR A 124 3.87 -12.30 -9.72
N LEU A 125 4.95 -11.52 -9.91
CA LEU A 125 5.50 -10.58 -8.92
C LEU A 125 4.52 -9.45 -8.60
N GLY A 126 3.76 -9.05 -9.62
CA GLY A 126 2.78 -7.97 -9.59
C GLY A 126 1.33 -8.46 -9.50
N GLY A 127 0.42 -7.71 -10.12
CA GLY A 127 -1.01 -7.98 -10.04
C GLY A 127 -1.60 -7.69 -8.66
N VAL A 128 -2.57 -8.53 -8.26
CA VAL A 128 -3.41 -8.31 -7.08
C VAL A 128 -3.44 -9.51 -6.13
N SER A 129 -3.84 -9.30 -4.88
CA SER A 129 -3.92 -10.32 -3.83
C SER A 129 -5.15 -10.14 -2.96
N VAL A 130 -6.21 -10.90 -3.24
CA VAL A 130 -7.42 -10.95 -2.40
C VAL A 130 -7.09 -11.49 -1.01
N ARG A 131 -6.19 -12.49 -0.93
CA ARG A 131 -5.71 -13.04 0.35
C ARG A 131 -5.07 -11.95 1.22
N GLY A 132 -4.32 -11.03 0.63
CA GLY A 132 -3.75 -9.89 1.36
C GLY A 132 -4.82 -9.00 1.99
N VAL A 133 -5.93 -8.75 1.27
CA VAL A 133 -7.07 -7.99 1.80
C VAL A 133 -7.77 -8.76 2.94
N VAL A 134 -8.00 -10.06 2.76
CA VAL A 134 -8.60 -10.91 3.79
C VAL A 134 -7.78 -10.88 5.08
N VAL A 135 -6.46 -10.97 4.99
CA VAL A 135 -5.58 -10.84 6.17
C VAL A 135 -5.77 -9.49 6.85
N VAL A 136 -5.78 -8.38 6.10
CA VAL A 136 -6.01 -7.05 6.68
C VAL A 136 -7.37 -6.99 7.40
N VAL A 137 -8.43 -7.51 6.78
CA VAL A 137 -9.77 -7.53 7.38
C VAL A 137 -9.79 -8.37 8.68
N LEU A 138 -9.20 -9.57 8.66
CA LEU A 138 -9.15 -10.44 9.84
C LEU A 138 -8.37 -9.81 10.99
N VAL A 139 -7.26 -9.13 10.70
CA VAL A 139 -6.48 -8.42 11.72
C VAL A 139 -7.31 -7.28 12.33
N ASN A 140 -8.04 -6.51 11.51
CA ASN A 140 -8.92 -5.45 12.03
C ASN A 140 -10.06 -6.02 12.90
N ILE A 141 -10.71 -7.10 12.46
CA ILE A 141 -11.72 -7.80 13.28
C ILE A 141 -11.11 -8.26 14.60
N GLY A 142 -9.92 -8.85 14.57
CA GLY A 142 -9.22 -9.29 15.78
C GLY A 142 -8.98 -8.15 16.78
N PHE A 143 -8.55 -6.98 16.29
CA PHE A 143 -8.40 -5.79 17.14
C PHE A 143 -9.74 -5.29 17.69
N SER A 144 -10.79 -5.20 16.87
CA SER A 144 -12.11 -4.78 17.34
C SER A 144 -12.69 -5.72 18.39
N LEU A 145 -12.46 -7.03 18.26
CA LEU A 145 -12.86 -8.01 19.27
C LEU A 145 -12.01 -7.87 20.54
N LEU A 146 -10.71 -7.61 20.42
CA LEU A 146 -9.85 -7.38 21.58
C LEU A 146 -10.28 -6.15 22.37
N ASP A 147 -10.53 -5.03 21.70
CA ASP A 147 -11.03 -3.81 22.36
C ASP A 147 -12.34 -4.07 23.10
N LEU A 148 -13.31 -4.75 22.44
CA LEU A 148 -14.59 -5.11 23.05
C LEU A 148 -14.43 -5.99 24.31
N LEU A 149 -13.40 -6.83 24.38
CA LEU A 149 -13.14 -7.69 25.54
C LEU A 149 -12.42 -6.96 26.69
N LEU A 150 -11.78 -5.84 26.41
CA LEU A 150 -10.99 -5.06 27.37
C LEU A 150 -11.76 -3.88 27.98
N THR A 151 -12.88 -3.47 27.38
CA THR A 151 -13.81 -2.44 27.87
C THR A 151 -15.00 -3.04 28.60
#